data_AF-A0A9E3C0Z9-F1
#
_entry.id   AF-A0A9E3C0Z9-F1
#
_cell.length_a   1.000
_cell.length_b   1.000
_cell.length_c   1.000
_cell.angle_alpha   90.00
_cell.angle_beta   90.00
_cell.angle_gamma   90.00
#
_symmetry.space_group_name_H-M   'P 1'
#
loop_
_entity.id
_entity.type
_entity.pdbx_description
1 polymer ?
#
loop_
_entity_poly.entity_id
_entity_poly.type
_entity_poly.pdbx_seq_one_letter_code
_entity_poly.pdbx_strand_id
1 'polypeptide(L)'
;MAKPLGALGKQLDMALSDRRIRQARRPMSAQFMCTDSDIAALEGLSGMYAPDIEQLMHFASSGLLLIFRCPSEYSYAYAKSIQAGTARPKPAGVYQKSNEYGLLGKYVSDYDLMCIWRLSSEAGTAAVPLHTDWDGKRALDPHNPAEAVIGALNRKLLFRIQHGANDSWRDGLGRPKYRNIGDDFVVFIHGSAHLMSQGELKQFYRTRGMDWIY
;
A
#
# COMPACT_ATOMS: atom_id res chain seq x y z
N MET A 1 43.14 -10.38 2.39
CA MET A 1 41.99 -11.26 2.07
C MET A 1 41.14 -11.42 3.31
N ALA A 2 39.98 -10.74 3.37
CA ALA A 2 39.06 -10.84 4.50
C ALA A 2 38.11 -12.02 4.29
N LYS A 3 37.94 -12.86 5.32
CA LYS A 3 37.01 -14.00 5.32
C LYS A 3 35.56 -13.51 5.19
N PRO A 4 34.67 -14.24 4.51
CA PRO A 4 33.26 -13.86 4.45
C PRO A 4 32.62 -14.09 5.83
N LEU A 5 31.87 -13.08 6.30
CA LEU A 5 31.00 -13.17 7.46
C LEU A 5 29.99 -14.30 7.20
N GLY A 6 30.17 -15.41 7.92
CA GLY A 6 29.37 -16.62 7.81
C GLY A 6 27.92 -16.41 8.26
N ALA A 7 27.08 -17.40 7.94
CA ALA A 7 25.63 -17.47 8.13
C ALA A 7 25.07 -16.95 9.47
N LEU A 8 25.88 -16.84 10.53
CA LEU A 8 25.51 -16.20 11.80
C LEU A 8 25.18 -14.70 11.65
N GLY A 9 25.87 -13.97 10.77
CA GLY A 9 25.62 -12.53 10.56
C GLY A 9 24.21 -12.26 10.00
N LYS A 10 23.78 -13.11 9.06
CA LYS A 10 22.43 -13.04 8.47
C LYS A 10 21.33 -13.43 9.45
N GLN A 11 21.56 -14.42 10.32
CA GLN A 11 20.60 -14.81 11.36
C GLN A 11 20.43 -13.73 12.45
N LEU A 12 21.50 -13.02 12.79
CA LEU A 12 21.45 -11.91 13.76
C LEU A 12 20.73 -10.67 13.19
N ASP A 13 20.96 -10.30 11.93
CA ASP A 13 20.22 -9.20 11.29
C ASP A 13 18.73 -9.51 11.17
N MET A 14 18.37 -10.75 10.84
CA MET A 14 16.98 -11.20 10.72
C MET A 14 16.26 -11.28 12.09
N ALA A 15 16.98 -11.68 13.15
CA ALA A 15 16.42 -11.69 14.51
C ALA A 15 16.29 -10.27 15.11
N LEU A 16 17.14 -9.33 14.69
CA LEU A 16 17.08 -7.93 15.10
C LEU A 16 16.00 -7.16 14.34
N SER A 17 15.73 -7.48 13.07
CA SER A 17 14.58 -6.94 12.33
C SER A 17 13.26 -7.43 12.94
N ASP A 18 13.15 -8.72 13.26
CA ASP A 18 11.97 -9.31 13.91
C ASP A 18 11.66 -8.70 15.30
N ARG A 19 12.70 -8.37 16.08
CA ARG A 19 12.52 -7.71 17.39
C ARG A 19 12.04 -6.26 17.26
N ARG A 20 12.50 -5.53 16.25
CA ARG A 20 12.05 -4.15 15.99
C ARG A 20 10.61 -4.13 15.44
N ILE A 21 10.25 -5.09 14.60
CA ILE A 21 8.89 -5.29 14.08
C ILE A 21 7.89 -5.56 15.22
N ARG A 22 8.30 -6.32 16.26
CA ARG A 22 7.44 -6.60 17.42
C ARG A 22 7.25 -5.38 18.35
N GLN A 23 8.23 -4.49 18.46
CA GLN A 23 8.12 -3.29 19.31
C GLN A 23 7.28 -2.16 18.70
N ALA A 24 7.03 -2.18 17.39
CA ALA A 24 6.17 -1.22 16.70
C ALA A 24 4.66 -1.56 16.75
N ARG A 25 4.28 -2.77 17.19
CA ARG A 25 2.88 -3.21 17.27
C ARG A 25 2.18 -2.67 18.51
N ARG A 26 1.67 -1.43 18.41
CA ARG A 26 0.76 -0.85 19.41
C ARG A 26 -0.71 -1.16 19.07
N PRO A 27 -1.56 -1.44 20.07
CA PRO A 27 -2.98 -1.69 19.86
C PRO A 27 -3.71 -0.46 19.31
N MET A 28 -4.78 -0.74 18.55
CA MET A 28 -5.52 0.10 17.61
C MET A 28 -6.35 1.26 18.23
N SER A 29 -6.05 1.72 19.45
CA SER A 29 -6.92 2.64 20.21
C SER A 29 -6.35 4.03 20.51
N ALA A 30 -5.23 4.42 19.90
CA ALA A 30 -4.75 5.81 19.97
C ALA A 30 -4.81 6.45 18.59
N GLN A 31 -5.45 7.62 18.48
CA GLN A 31 -5.28 8.50 17.33
C GLN A 31 -3.79 8.82 17.18
N PHE A 32 -3.14 8.21 16.19
CA PHE A 32 -1.75 8.51 15.89
C PHE A 32 -1.71 9.82 15.10
N MET A 33 -1.35 10.91 15.77
CA MET A 33 -0.65 11.99 15.08
C MET A 33 0.74 11.43 14.74
N CYS A 34 0.89 10.99 13.48
CA CYS A 34 2.17 10.48 12.98
C CYS A 34 3.18 11.62 13.02
N THR A 35 4.28 11.43 13.75
CA THR A 35 5.41 12.36 13.74
C THR A 35 6.30 12.09 12.53
N ASP A 36 7.19 13.02 12.16
CA ASP A 36 8.17 12.80 11.08
C ASP A 36 9.02 11.53 11.31
N SER A 37 9.30 11.21 12.59
CA SER A 37 10.01 9.99 12.97
C SER A 37 9.20 8.71 12.71
N ASP A 38 7.87 8.79 12.80
CA ASP A 38 6.99 7.66 12.52
C ASP A 38 6.89 7.40 11.01
N ILE A 39 6.90 8.46 10.20
CA ILE A 39 6.89 8.35 8.73
C ILE A 39 8.16 7.70 8.21
N ALA A 40 9.33 8.11 8.70
CA ALA A 40 10.61 7.50 8.30
C ALA A 40 10.71 6.02 8.72
N ALA A 41 10.20 5.68 9.91
CA ALA A 41 10.13 4.28 10.34
C ALA A 41 9.17 3.48 9.45
N LEU A 42 8.02 4.06 9.10
CA LEU A 42 7.04 3.42 8.21
C LEU A 42 7.58 3.24 6.79
N GLU A 43 8.35 4.19 6.25
CA GLU A 43 9.03 4.04 4.96
C GLU A 43 9.93 2.81 4.95
N GLY A 44 10.78 2.66 5.98
CA GLY A 44 11.68 1.51 6.09
C GLY A 44 10.97 0.17 6.25
N LEU A 45 9.82 0.14 6.93
CA LEU A 45 9.07 -1.09 7.19
C LEU A 45 8.12 -1.49 6.06
N SER A 46 7.53 -0.51 5.37
CA SER A 46 6.54 -0.74 4.31
C SER A 46 7.13 -0.73 2.91
N GLY A 47 8.33 -0.15 2.73
CA GLY A 47 8.89 0.12 1.42
C GLY A 47 8.20 1.28 0.66
N MET A 48 7.23 1.96 1.27
CA MET A 48 6.56 3.13 0.71
C MET A 48 7.40 4.40 0.92
N TYR A 49 7.34 5.33 -0.01
CA TYR A 49 8.14 6.56 0.05
C TYR A 49 7.51 7.57 1.01
N ALA A 50 8.31 8.16 1.89
CA ALA A 50 7.84 9.04 2.97
C ALA A 50 6.95 10.20 2.50
N PRO A 51 7.32 11.00 1.48
CA PRO A 51 6.42 11.99 0.91
C PRO A 51 5.11 11.45 0.36
N ASP A 52 5.11 10.23 -0.19
CA ASP A 52 3.88 9.59 -0.68
C ASP A 52 2.99 9.15 0.50
N ILE A 53 3.59 8.65 1.59
CA ILE A 53 2.89 8.34 2.86
C ILE A 53 2.17 9.60 3.38
N GLU A 54 2.86 10.74 3.42
CA GLU A 54 2.28 12.03 3.86
C GLU A 54 1.07 12.43 3.00
N GLN A 55 1.20 12.32 1.66
CA GLN A 55 0.09 12.60 0.75
C GLN A 55 -1.08 11.66 1.02
N LEU A 56 -0.83 10.36 1.19
CA LEU A 56 -1.88 9.38 1.46
C LEU A 56 -2.59 9.62 2.78
N MET A 57 -1.85 9.99 3.83
CA MET A 57 -2.44 10.44 5.09
C MET A 57 -3.30 11.69 4.88
N HIS A 58 -2.81 12.69 4.15
CA HIS A 58 -3.59 13.88 3.85
C HIS A 58 -4.92 13.55 3.16
N PHE A 59 -4.90 12.67 2.15
CA PHE A 59 -6.13 12.17 1.51
C PHE A 59 -7.02 11.38 2.47
N ALA A 60 -6.46 10.53 3.33
CA ALA A 60 -7.24 9.77 4.31
C ALA A 60 -7.92 10.68 5.35
N SER A 61 -7.38 11.88 5.60
CA SER A 61 -7.99 12.87 6.49
C SER A 61 -9.35 13.38 5.98
N SER A 62 -9.60 13.31 4.67
CA SER A 62 -10.86 13.73 4.05
C SER A 62 -11.98 12.66 4.13
N GLY A 63 -11.90 11.72 5.07
CA GLY A 63 -12.88 10.64 5.24
C GLY A 63 -12.69 9.48 4.26
N LEU A 64 -11.48 9.26 3.75
CA LEU A 64 -11.15 8.09 2.94
C LEU A 64 -10.45 7.04 3.78
N LEU A 65 -10.77 5.77 3.51
CA LEU A 65 -9.99 4.61 3.91
C LEU A 65 -9.25 4.10 2.68
N LEU A 66 -7.92 4.04 2.78
CA LEU A 66 -7.06 3.50 1.74
C LEU A 66 -6.26 2.34 2.32
N ILE A 67 -6.15 1.24 1.58
CA ILE A 67 -5.34 0.09 1.99
C ILE A 67 -4.44 -0.29 0.83
N PHE A 68 -3.14 -0.36 1.08
CA PHE A 68 -2.14 -0.76 0.11
C PHE A 68 -1.44 -2.03 0.58
N ARG A 69 -1.12 -2.91 -0.35
CA ARG A 69 -0.09 -3.92 -0.08
C ARG A 69 1.26 -3.22 0.00
N CYS A 70 2.09 -3.60 0.97
CA CYS A 70 3.44 -3.08 1.05
C CYS A 70 4.22 -3.46 -0.23
N PRO A 71 4.87 -2.51 -0.90
CA PRO A 71 5.82 -2.83 -1.95
C PRO A 71 7.05 -3.57 -1.39
N SER A 72 7.98 -3.98 -2.27
CA SER A 72 9.27 -4.50 -1.80
C SER A 72 9.97 -3.45 -0.93
N GLU A 73 10.64 -3.89 0.14
CA GLU A 73 11.35 -3.04 1.11
C GLU A 73 12.35 -2.07 0.46
N TYR A 74 12.86 -2.39 -0.74
CA TYR A 74 13.80 -1.55 -1.48
C TYR A 74 13.14 -0.55 -2.45
N SER A 75 11.81 -0.56 -2.59
CA SER A 75 11.14 0.20 -3.64
C SER A 75 11.32 1.71 -3.47
N TYR A 76 11.24 2.22 -2.23
CA TYR A 76 11.47 3.64 -1.93
C TYR A 76 12.88 4.13 -2.30
N ALA A 77 13.89 3.24 -2.33
CA ALA A 77 15.27 3.60 -2.67
C ALA A 77 15.40 4.16 -4.09
N TYR A 78 14.43 3.85 -4.97
CA TYR A 78 14.39 4.37 -6.34
C TYR A 78 13.74 5.75 -6.47
N ALA A 79 13.25 6.36 -5.39
CA ALA A 79 12.61 7.67 -5.43
C ALA A 79 13.48 8.73 -6.12
N LYS A 80 14.77 8.80 -5.75
CA LYS A 80 15.74 9.72 -6.39
C LYS A 80 15.93 9.44 -7.87
N SER A 81 15.96 8.16 -8.26
CA SER A 81 16.10 7.76 -9.67
C SER A 81 14.86 8.11 -10.49
N ILE A 82 13.66 8.00 -9.91
CA ILE A 82 12.40 8.42 -10.55
C ILE A 82 12.41 9.95 -10.73
N GLN A 83 12.76 10.71 -9.68
CA GLN A 83 12.83 12.16 -9.74
C GLN A 83 13.88 12.68 -10.75
N ALA A 84 15.02 11.99 -10.85
CA ALA A 84 16.06 12.28 -11.83
C ALA A 84 15.73 11.78 -13.25
N GLY A 85 14.64 11.04 -13.43
CA GLY A 85 14.21 10.48 -14.72
C GLY A 85 15.05 9.30 -15.23
N THR A 86 15.98 8.77 -14.43
CA THR A 86 16.81 7.61 -14.75
C THR A 86 16.07 6.29 -14.52
N ALA A 87 15.07 6.31 -13.63
CA ALA A 87 14.05 5.28 -13.50
C ALA A 87 12.67 5.84 -13.84
N ARG A 88 11.70 4.98 -14.13
CA ARG A 88 10.32 5.38 -14.43
C ARG A 88 9.33 4.49 -13.70
N PRO A 89 8.16 5.00 -13.29
CA PRO A 89 7.05 4.13 -12.93
C PRO A 89 6.75 3.19 -14.10
N LYS A 90 6.40 1.96 -13.79
CA LYS A 90 6.01 0.98 -14.80
C LYS A 90 4.85 1.54 -15.67
N PRO A 91 4.80 1.32 -16.99
CA PRO A 91 3.65 1.76 -17.78
C PRO A 91 2.44 0.85 -17.54
N ALA A 92 1.23 1.44 -17.60
CA ALA A 92 -0.01 0.67 -17.67
C ALA A 92 0.06 -0.31 -18.87
N GLY A 93 -0.24 -1.58 -18.64
CA GLY A 93 -0.15 -2.64 -19.65
C GLY A 93 1.15 -3.46 -19.64
N VAL A 94 2.13 -3.13 -18.79
CA VAL A 94 3.28 -4.00 -18.55
C VAL A 94 3.01 -4.88 -17.34
N TYR A 95 2.77 -6.17 -17.56
CA TYR A 95 2.40 -7.15 -16.51
C TYR A 95 3.56 -8.00 -15.99
N GLN A 96 4.76 -7.84 -16.57
CA GLN A 96 5.95 -8.58 -16.16
C GLN A 96 6.32 -8.23 -14.72
N LYS A 97 6.61 -9.24 -13.89
CA LYS A 97 6.97 -9.02 -12.49
C LYS A 97 8.33 -8.34 -12.38
N SER A 98 8.47 -7.42 -11.43
CA SER A 98 9.76 -6.87 -11.03
C SER A 98 10.61 -7.97 -10.37
N ASN A 99 11.94 -7.80 -10.39
CA ASN A 99 12.86 -8.65 -9.65
C ASN A 99 12.79 -8.39 -8.13
N GLU A 100 13.61 -9.08 -7.35
CA GLU A 100 13.70 -8.94 -5.88
C GLU A 100 14.00 -7.51 -5.41
N TYR A 101 14.65 -6.70 -6.24
CA TYR A 101 14.94 -5.29 -5.96
C TYR A 101 13.79 -4.34 -6.36
N GLY A 102 12.67 -4.85 -6.88
CA GLY A 102 11.55 -4.00 -7.31
C GLY A 102 11.75 -3.34 -8.67
N LEU A 103 12.67 -3.84 -9.50
CA LEU A 103 12.92 -3.34 -10.85
C LEU A 103 12.49 -4.31 -11.96
N LEU A 104 12.03 -3.72 -13.07
CA LEU A 104 11.92 -4.35 -14.38
C LEU A 104 12.65 -3.47 -15.40
N GLY A 105 13.94 -3.74 -15.61
CA GLY A 105 14.81 -2.85 -16.39
C GLY A 105 14.91 -1.48 -15.70
N LYS A 106 14.41 -0.41 -16.35
CA LYS A 106 14.32 0.94 -15.76
C LYS A 106 13.00 1.22 -15.02
N TYR A 107 12.08 0.26 -15.01
CA TYR A 107 10.77 0.44 -14.42
C TYR A 107 10.76 0.04 -12.96
N VAL A 108 10.15 0.89 -12.15
CA VAL A 108 9.95 0.65 -10.71
C VAL A 108 8.51 0.22 -10.47
N SER A 109 8.32 -0.72 -9.54
CA SER A 109 7.00 -1.21 -9.13
C SER A 109 6.08 -0.08 -8.70
N ASP A 110 4.80 -0.25 -9.01
CA ASP A 110 3.69 0.58 -8.58
C ASP A 110 3.23 0.26 -7.15
N TYR A 111 2.40 1.13 -6.60
CA TYR A 111 1.63 0.81 -5.40
C TYR A 111 0.40 -0.01 -5.76
N ASP A 112 0.25 -1.14 -5.08
CA ASP A 112 -0.88 -2.05 -5.24
C ASP A 112 -1.99 -1.67 -4.25
N LEU A 113 -2.99 -0.94 -4.77
CA LEU A 113 -4.14 -0.48 -4.01
C LEU A 113 -5.11 -1.64 -3.82
N MET A 114 -5.29 -2.06 -2.56
CA MET A 114 -6.23 -3.12 -2.20
C MET A 114 -7.65 -2.58 -2.06
N CYS A 115 -7.78 -1.44 -1.38
CA CYS A 115 -9.07 -0.94 -0.97
C CYS A 115 -9.10 0.58 -0.99
N ILE A 116 -10.21 1.11 -1.51
CA ILE A 116 -10.57 2.52 -1.43
C ILE A 116 -12.05 2.64 -1.08
N TRP A 117 -12.33 3.15 0.12
CA TRP A 117 -13.69 3.28 0.61
C TRP A 117 -13.88 4.67 1.21
N ARG A 118 -15.12 5.17 1.15
CA ARG A 118 -15.50 6.39 1.86
C ARG A 118 -16.01 6.01 3.24
N LEU A 119 -15.46 6.62 4.28
CA LEU A 119 -15.98 6.48 5.62
C LEU A 119 -17.27 7.29 5.70
N SER A 120 -18.34 6.65 6.13
CA SER A 120 -19.59 7.35 6.37
C SER A 120 -19.46 8.26 7.60
N SER A 121 -20.12 9.41 7.55
CA SER A 121 -20.15 10.40 8.63
C SER A 121 -20.97 9.97 9.84
N GLU A 122 -21.79 8.93 9.70
CA GLU A 122 -22.59 8.38 10.79
C GLU A 122 -21.76 7.39 11.61
N ALA A 123 -21.63 7.63 12.93
CA ALA A 123 -20.86 6.77 13.81
C ALA A 123 -21.32 5.30 13.72
N GLY A 124 -20.39 4.40 13.36
CA GLY A 124 -20.67 2.96 13.27
C GLY A 124 -21.26 2.48 11.94
N THR A 125 -21.40 3.36 10.94
CA THR A 125 -21.82 2.91 9.59
C THR A 125 -20.63 2.40 8.78
N ALA A 126 -20.88 1.33 8.03
CA ALA A 126 -19.89 0.65 7.21
C ALA A 126 -19.23 1.64 6.25
N ALA A 127 -17.96 1.39 5.95
CA ALA A 127 -17.34 2.09 4.85
C ALA A 127 -18.21 1.86 3.58
N VAL A 128 -18.27 2.84 2.68
CA VAL A 128 -18.96 2.68 1.38
C VAL A 128 -17.90 2.38 0.32
N PRO A 129 -17.97 1.24 -0.38
CA PRO A 129 -16.99 0.90 -1.40
C PRO A 129 -17.07 1.93 -2.52
N LEU A 130 -15.91 2.46 -2.92
CA LEU A 130 -15.81 3.18 -4.18
C LEU A 130 -15.44 2.12 -5.22
N HIS A 131 -16.44 1.65 -5.97
CA HIS A 131 -16.25 0.61 -6.98
C HIS A 131 -15.51 1.16 -8.20
N THR A 132 -14.43 0.51 -8.62
CA THR A 132 -13.84 0.72 -9.96
C THR A 132 -14.47 -0.29 -10.93
N ASP A 133 -15.15 0.17 -11.99
CA ASP A 133 -15.59 -0.68 -13.11
C ASP A 133 -14.41 -0.98 -14.08
N TRP A 134 -13.21 -1.12 -13.53
CA TRP A 134 -11.98 -1.23 -14.28
C TRP A 134 -11.78 -2.66 -14.77
N ASP A 135 -11.98 -2.89 -16.07
CA ASP A 135 -11.82 -4.20 -16.72
C ASP A 135 -10.35 -4.51 -17.12
N GLY A 136 -9.40 -3.66 -16.73
CA GLY A 136 -7.99 -3.77 -17.12
C GLY A 136 -7.66 -3.19 -18.49
N LYS A 137 -8.66 -2.66 -19.22
CA LYS A 137 -8.51 -2.17 -20.61
C LYS A 137 -9.02 -0.75 -20.82
N ARG A 138 -9.84 -0.22 -19.92
CA ARG A 138 -10.39 1.13 -20.04
C ARG A 138 -9.44 2.22 -19.52
N ALA A 139 -9.52 3.39 -20.13
CA ALA A 139 -8.97 4.61 -19.57
C ALA A 139 -9.79 5.02 -18.34
N LEU A 140 -9.19 5.80 -17.44
CA LEU A 140 -9.87 6.31 -16.25
C LEU A 140 -11.16 7.05 -16.66
N ASP A 141 -12.30 6.53 -16.27
CA ASP A 141 -13.61 7.17 -16.32
C ASP A 141 -13.72 8.16 -15.15
N PRO A 142 -13.68 9.48 -15.40
CA PRO A 142 -13.79 10.48 -14.35
C PRO A 142 -15.17 10.48 -13.67
N HIS A 143 -16.17 9.80 -14.23
CA HIS A 143 -17.49 9.62 -13.62
C HIS A 143 -17.51 8.45 -12.63
N ASN A 144 -16.49 7.59 -12.63
CA ASN A 144 -16.31 6.58 -11.60
C ASN A 144 -15.66 7.22 -10.35
N PRO A 145 -16.34 7.23 -9.18
CA PRO A 145 -15.82 7.89 -7.98
C PRO A 145 -14.46 7.38 -7.50
N ALA A 146 -14.17 6.09 -7.67
CA ALA A 146 -12.89 5.51 -7.27
C ALA A 146 -11.76 5.95 -8.19
N GLU A 147 -12.02 5.97 -9.50
CA GLU A 147 -11.04 6.37 -10.50
C GLU A 147 -10.72 7.86 -10.44
N ALA A 148 -11.72 8.70 -10.11
CA ALA A 148 -11.51 10.12 -9.82
C ALA A 148 -10.55 10.32 -8.64
N VAL A 149 -10.68 9.52 -7.57
CA VAL A 149 -9.76 9.58 -6.42
C VAL A 149 -8.37 9.05 -6.78
N ILE A 150 -8.27 7.92 -7.49
CA ILE A 150 -6.98 7.37 -7.96
C ILE A 150 -6.26 8.38 -8.86
N GLY A 151 -6.99 9.04 -9.76
CA GLY A 151 -6.44 10.10 -10.60
C GLY A 151 -5.94 11.30 -9.79
N ALA A 152 -6.65 11.68 -8.72
CA ALA A 152 -6.22 12.73 -7.80
C ALA A 152 -4.98 12.35 -7.00
N LEU A 153 -4.92 11.12 -6.48
CA LEU A 153 -3.76 10.56 -5.81
C LEU A 153 -2.55 10.54 -6.74
N ASN A 154 -2.69 9.97 -7.93
CA ASN A 154 -1.60 9.87 -8.90
C ASN A 154 -1.02 11.24 -9.30
N ARG A 155 -1.80 12.34 -9.27
CA ARG A 155 -1.24 13.69 -9.52
C ARG A 155 -0.28 14.16 -8.43
N LYS A 156 -0.34 13.58 -7.23
CA LYS A 156 0.47 13.96 -6.06
C LYS A 156 1.57 12.95 -5.74
N LEU A 157 1.36 11.67 -6.04
CA LEU A 157 2.30 10.60 -5.73
C LEU A 157 3.47 10.52 -6.73
N LEU A 158 4.66 10.22 -6.19
CA LEU A 158 5.82 9.87 -6.97
C LEU A 158 5.66 8.47 -7.56
N PHE A 159 5.31 7.49 -6.71
CA PHE A 159 5.00 6.13 -7.11
C PHE A 159 3.52 6.03 -7.48
N ARG A 160 3.25 5.58 -8.70
CA ARG A 160 1.88 5.57 -9.23
C ARG A 160 1.11 4.35 -8.77
N ILE A 161 -0.20 4.49 -8.70
CA ILE A 161 -1.18 3.43 -8.58
C ILE A 161 -1.61 3.08 -10.01
N GLN A 162 -1.41 1.85 -10.46
CA GLN A 162 -1.76 1.44 -11.84
C GLN A 162 -3.00 0.57 -11.93
N HIS A 163 -3.35 -0.06 -10.82
CA HIS A 163 -4.49 -0.95 -10.74
C HIS A 163 -5.56 -0.31 -9.86
N GLY A 164 -6.83 -0.54 -10.23
CA GLY A 164 -7.96 -0.21 -9.37
C GLY A 164 -7.90 -0.98 -8.05
N ALA A 165 -8.77 -0.63 -7.10
CA ALA A 165 -8.80 -1.32 -5.82
C ALA A 165 -9.17 -2.80 -6.00
N ASN A 166 -8.30 -3.70 -5.53
CA ASN A 166 -8.49 -5.15 -5.65
C ASN A 166 -9.82 -5.64 -5.07
N ASP A 167 -10.34 -4.99 -4.02
CA ASP A 167 -11.67 -5.26 -3.43
C ASP A 167 -12.82 -5.14 -4.45
N SER A 168 -12.65 -4.32 -5.50
CA SER A 168 -13.65 -4.12 -6.55
C SER A 168 -13.59 -5.19 -7.65
N TRP A 169 -12.58 -6.07 -7.64
CA TRP A 169 -12.27 -6.93 -8.77
C TRP A 169 -12.71 -8.36 -8.49
N ARG A 170 -13.94 -8.68 -8.93
CA ARG A 170 -14.52 -10.02 -8.85
C ARG A 170 -14.51 -10.71 -10.21
N ASP A 171 -14.32 -12.02 -10.22
CA ASP A 171 -14.54 -12.86 -11.40
C ASP A 171 -16.03 -13.02 -11.71
N GLY A 172 -16.37 -13.67 -12.83
CA GLY A 172 -17.77 -13.92 -13.21
C GLY A 172 -18.56 -14.79 -12.23
N LEU A 173 -17.92 -15.31 -11.18
CA LEU A 173 -18.52 -16.08 -10.09
C LEU A 173 -18.54 -15.30 -8.77
N GLY A 174 -18.22 -14.01 -8.78
CA GLY A 174 -18.22 -13.13 -7.61
C GLY A 174 -17.01 -13.28 -6.68
N ARG A 175 -15.98 -14.04 -7.07
CA ARG A 175 -14.77 -14.32 -6.26
C ARG A 175 -13.69 -13.28 -6.56
N PRO A 176 -12.75 -12.95 -5.64
CA PRO A 176 -11.67 -12.03 -5.98
C PRO A 176 -10.85 -12.55 -7.15
N LYS A 177 -10.50 -11.66 -8.08
CA LYS A 177 -9.64 -11.99 -9.22
C LYS A 177 -8.20 -12.26 -8.78
N TYR A 178 -7.70 -11.51 -7.78
CA TYR A 178 -6.37 -11.72 -7.20
C TYR A 178 -6.49 -12.15 -5.74
N ARG A 179 -6.20 -13.44 -5.48
CA ARG A 179 -6.22 -14.05 -4.15
C ARG A 179 -4.89 -13.97 -3.41
N ASN A 180 -3.79 -13.89 -4.17
CA ASN A 180 -2.48 -13.72 -3.57
C ASN A 180 -2.21 -12.23 -3.34
N ILE A 181 -2.56 -11.77 -2.15
CA ILE A 181 -2.52 -10.36 -1.76
C ILE A 181 -1.29 -9.98 -0.93
N GLY A 182 -0.36 -10.90 -0.71
CA GLY A 182 0.83 -10.69 0.13
C GLY A 182 0.54 -10.70 1.63
N ASP A 183 1.57 -10.35 2.40
CA ASP A 183 1.61 -10.57 3.86
C ASP A 183 1.48 -9.28 4.69
N ASP A 184 1.99 -8.15 4.17
CA ASP A 184 2.03 -6.87 4.87
C ASP A 184 1.32 -5.75 4.10
N PHE A 185 0.65 -4.89 4.84
CA PHE A 185 -0.24 -3.84 4.32
C PHE A 185 -0.09 -2.55 5.09
N VAL A 186 -0.31 -1.42 4.43
CA VAL A 186 -0.47 -0.12 5.08
C VAL A 186 -1.90 0.35 4.94
N VAL A 187 -2.55 0.59 6.07
CA VAL A 187 -3.90 1.13 6.17
C VAL A 187 -3.82 2.61 6.50
N PHE A 188 -4.36 3.45 5.63
CA PHE A 188 -4.50 4.90 5.83
C PHE A 188 -5.95 5.23 6.16
N ILE A 189 -6.16 5.86 7.31
CA ILE A 189 -7.49 6.19 7.80
C ILE A 189 -7.46 7.40 8.75
N HIS A 190 -8.38 8.35 8.57
CA HIS A 190 -8.50 9.56 9.40
C HIS A 190 -7.20 10.36 9.55
N GLY A 191 -6.36 10.38 8.52
CA GLY A 191 -5.07 11.06 8.57
C GLY A 191 -3.94 10.29 9.26
N SER A 192 -4.17 9.03 9.63
CA SER A 192 -3.18 8.15 10.24
C SER A 192 -2.82 7.00 9.29
N ALA A 193 -1.63 6.40 9.50
CA ALA A 193 -1.17 5.23 8.78
C ALA A 193 -0.83 4.09 9.76
N HIS A 194 -1.17 2.86 9.40
CA HIS A 194 -0.99 1.68 10.23
C HIS A 194 -0.43 0.52 9.40
N LEU A 195 0.72 -0.01 9.82
CA LEU A 195 1.25 -1.26 9.26
C LEU A 195 0.49 -2.44 9.86
N MET A 196 -0.01 -3.34 9.01
CA MET A 196 -0.78 -4.52 9.42
C MET A 196 -0.31 -5.74 8.64
N SER A 197 -0.19 -6.86 9.35
CA SER A 197 -0.14 -8.18 8.72
C SER A 197 -1.50 -8.58 8.15
N GLN A 198 -1.52 -9.58 7.25
CA GLN A 198 -2.77 -10.09 6.67
C GLN A 198 -3.81 -10.51 7.73
N GLY A 199 -3.38 -11.11 8.84
CA GLY A 199 -4.27 -11.50 9.94
C GLY A 199 -4.89 -10.30 10.65
N GLU A 200 -4.10 -9.26 10.91
CA GLU A 200 -4.57 -8.00 11.49
C GLU A 200 -5.51 -7.28 10.52
N LEU A 201 -5.19 -7.28 9.22
CA LEU A 201 -6.03 -6.69 8.19
C LEU A 201 -7.39 -7.41 8.07
N LYS A 202 -7.41 -8.75 8.12
CA LYS A 202 -8.66 -9.52 8.11
C LYS A 202 -9.56 -9.16 9.29
N GLN A 203 -8.97 -9.01 10.48
CA GLN A 203 -9.71 -8.56 11.65
C GLN A 203 -10.18 -7.10 11.49
N PHE A 204 -9.35 -6.23 10.93
CA PHE A 204 -9.73 -4.85 10.61
C PHE A 204 -10.97 -4.79 9.71
N TYR A 205 -10.98 -5.55 8.60
CA TYR A 205 -12.15 -5.67 7.71
C TYR A 205 -13.42 -6.05 8.48
N ARG A 206 -13.33 -7.12 9.30
CA ARG A 206 -14.45 -7.57 10.13
C ARG A 206 -14.97 -6.49 11.08
N THR A 207 -14.08 -5.76 11.75
CA THR A 207 -14.48 -4.68 12.70
C THR A 207 -15.11 -3.48 12.01
N ARG A 208 -14.88 -3.31 10.70
CA ARG A 208 -15.44 -2.24 9.88
C ARG A 208 -16.67 -2.65 9.07
N GLY A 209 -17.14 -3.89 9.26
CA GLY A 209 -18.26 -4.43 8.47
C GLY A 209 -17.94 -4.59 6.99
N MET A 210 -16.66 -4.75 6.64
CA MET A 210 -16.20 -4.94 5.26
C MET A 210 -16.01 -6.43 4.98
N ASP A 211 -16.38 -6.86 3.77
CA ASP A 211 -16.21 -8.24 3.34
C ASP A 211 -14.73 -8.56 3.11
N TRP A 212 -14.22 -9.56 3.84
CA TRP A 212 -12.92 -10.14 3.54
C TRP A 212 -13.08 -11.14 2.38
N ILE A 213 -12.68 -10.73 1.19
CA ILE A 213 -12.89 -11.54 -0.02
C ILE A 213 -11.73 -12.49 -0.36
N TYR A 214 -10.61 -12.41 0.36
CA TYR A 214 -9.32 -13.05 0.02
C TYR A 214 -9.12 -14.45 0.61
#